data_AF-A0A919NT30-F1
#
_entry.id   AF-A0A919NT30-F1
#
_cell.length_a   1.000
_cell.length_b   1.000
_cell.length_c   1.000
_cell.angle_alpha   90.00
_cell.angle_beta   90.00
_cell.angle_gamma   90.00
#
_symmetry.space_group_name_H-M   'P 1'
#
loop_
_entity.id
_entity.type
_entity.pdbx_description
1 polymer ?
#
loop_
_entity_poly.entity_id
_entity_poly.type
_entity_poly.pdbx_seq_one_letter_code
_entity_poly.pdbx_strand_id
1 'polypeptide(L)'
;MHERAGQDGRKADLVETITSAATHTVLGAEHAGLRVVRGRREFDFMVQVQTDPHRMPIENAAVKWPERLSPYATVARLRLPPQTFDSPEQLAFADVLRYNPWHCMPEHKPLGNSNRARRAMYLELAELRQQMNGVPHRELTGKEAFTS
;
A
#
# COMPACT_ATOMS: atom_id res chain seq x y z
N MET A 1 14.29 -47.13 26.29
CA MET A 1 13.25 -46.15 26.65
C MET A 1 13.57 -44.84 25.94
N HIS A 2 12.72 -44.50 24.97
CA HIS A 2 12.54 -43.25 24.22
C HIS A 2 13.66 -42.20 24.08
N GLU A 3 14.14 -42.14 22.85
CA GLU A 3 14.57 -40.97 22.09
C GLU A 3 13.41 -39.96 21.89
N ARG A 4 13.71 -38.65 21.87
CA ARG A 4 13.12 -37.65 20.96
C ARG A 4 13.89 -36.33 20.96
N ALA A 5 14.59 -36.11 19.84
CA ALA A 5 14.96 -34.82 19.30
C ALA A 5 13.72 -34.06 18.77
N GLY A 6 13.88 -32.74 18.52
CA GLY A 6 13.06 -32.02 17.55
C GLY A 6 12.13 -30.93 18.10
N GLN A 7 12.69 -29.78 18.48
CA GLN A 7 11.97 -28.51 18.57
C GLN A 7 12.79 -27.39 17.91
N ASP A 8 13.06 -27.51 16.61
CA ASP A 8 13.66 -26.41 15.84
C ASP A 8 13.26 -26.41 14.36
N GLY A 9 11.96 -26.57 14.07
CA GLY A 9 11.47 -26.68 12.69
C GLY A 9 10.22 -25.88 12.34
N ARG A 10 9.55 -25.22 13.30
CA ARG A 10 8.22 -24.61 13.04
C ARG A 10 8.21 -23.08 12.89
N LYS A 11 9.35 -22.40 13.05
CA LYS A 11 9.42 -20.94 12.86
C LYS A 11 9.94 -20.54 11.47
N ALA A 12 10.77 -21.37 10.84
CA ALA A 12 11.22 -21.16 9.46
C ALA A 12 10.08 -21.39 8.45
N ASP A 13 9.26 -22.42 8.67
CA ASP A 13 8.13 -22.79 7.81
C ASP A 13 7.08 -21.68 7.65
N LEU A 14 6.83 -20.87 8.68
CA LEU A 14 5.77 -19.86 8.60
C LEU A 14 6.17 -18.69 7.70
N VAL A 15 7.46 -18.33 7.70
CA VAL A 15 7.99 -17.26 6.85
C VAL A 15 8.04 -17.73 5.40
N GLU A 16 8.53 -18.95 5.14
CA GLU A 16 8.53 -19.55 3.79
C GLU A 16 7.11 -19.78 3.24
N THR A 17 6.14 -20.14 4.09
CA THR A 17 4.74 -20.30 3.68
C THR A 17 4.09 -18.96 3.29
N ILE A 18 4.42 -17.87 3.99
CA ILE A 18 3.98 -16.51 3.62
C ILE A 18 4.66 -16.07 2.32
N THR A 19 5.93 -16.44 2.11
CA THR A 19 6.67 -16.13 0.89
C THR A 19 6.14 -16.91 -0.33
N SER A 20 5.85 -18.20 -0.19
CA SER A 20 5.32 -19.04 -1.27
C SER A 20 3.89 -18.65 -1.67
N ALA A 21 3.07 -18.16 -0.73
CA ALA A 21 1.74 -17.66 -1.04
C ALA A 21 1.75 -16.30 -1.77
N ALA A 22 2.86 -15.56 -1.71
CA ALA A 22 3.04 -14.30 -2.43
C ALA A 22 3.54 -14.47 -3.88
N THR A 23 4.04 -15.66 -4.25
CA THR A 23 4.58 -15.93 -5.60
C THR A 23 3.55 -16.49 -6.59
N HIS A 24 2.32 -16.79 -6.17
CA HIS A 24 1.25 -17.14 -7.09
C HIS A 24 -0.06 -16.45 -6.71
N THR A 25 -0.46 -15.49 -7.56
CA THR A 25 -1.83 -14.98 -7.69
C THR A 25 -2.30 -14.05 -6.57
N VAL A 26 -1.81 -12.81 -6.59
CA VAL A 26 -2.61 -11.66 -6.14
C VAL A 26 -2.83 -10.75 -7.35
N LEU A 27 -4.03 -10.84 -7.94
CA LEU A 27 -4.61 -9.86 -8.89
C LEU A 27 -3.94 -9.72 -10.28
N GLY A 28 -3.21 -10.72 -10.76
CA GLY A 28 -2.63 -10.68 -12.13
C GLY A 28 -3.59 -11.07 -13.28
N ALA A 29 -4.59 -11.92 -13.01
CA ALA A 29 -5.35 -12.58 -14.07
C ALA A 29 -6.65 -11.85 -14.48
N GLU A 30 -7.27 -11.07 -13.60
CA GLU A 30 -8.62 -10.53 -13.84
C GLU A 30 -8.61 -9.09 -14.39
N HIS A 31 -7.45 -8.45 -14.48
CA HIS A 31 -7.28 -7.08 -14.98
C HIS A 31 -6.69 -7.01 -16.39
N ALA A 32 -6.71 -8.10 -17.16
CA ALA A 32 -6.19 -8.15 -18.52
C ALA A 32 -6.88 -7.17 -19.51
N GLY A 33 -7.98 -6.51 -19.11
CA GLY A 33 -8.76 -5.59 -19.94
C GLY A 33 -8.63 -4.09 -19.63
N LEU A 34 -8.11 -3.67 -18.47
CA LEU A 34 -8.05 -2.24 -18.10
C LEU A 34 -6.65 -1.67 -18.34
N ARG A 35 -6.19 -1.74 -19.59
CA ARG A 35 -4.88 -1.29 -20.07
C ARG A 35 -4.77 0.23 -20.23
N VAL A 36 -5.92 0.86 -20.48
CA VAL A 36 -6.03 2.28 -20.84
C VAL A 36 -7.21 2.88 -20.11
N VAL A 37 -6.96 3.97 -19.37
CA VAL A 37 -8.05 4.82 -18.89
C VAL A 37 -8.43 5.77 -20.00
N ARG A 38 -9.52 5.44 -20.71
CA ARG A 38 -10.06 6.29 -21.77
C ARG A 38 -10.79 7.49 -21.15
N GLY A 39 -10.34 8.69 -21.47
CA GLY A 39 -10.90 9.96 -21.00
C GLY A 39 -10.40 10.40 -19.62
N ARG A 40 -10.56 11.69 -19.33
CA ARG A 40 -10.22 12.28 -18.03
C ARG A 40 -11.08 11.66 -16.92
N ARG A 41 -10.52 11.54 -15.72
CA ARG A 41 -11.25 11.22 -14.49
C ARG A 41 -11.08 12.34 -13.48
N GLU A 42 -12.11 12.59 -12.70
CA GLU A 42 -12.09 13.59 -11.64
C GLU A 42 -12.60 12.96 -10.35
N PHE A 43 -11.92 13.24 -9.25
CA PHE A 43 -12.28 12.78 -7.93
C PHE A 43 -12.24 13.97 -6.97
N ASP A 44 -13.26 14.08 -6.13
CA ASP A 44 -13.20 14.97 -4.98
C ASP A 44 -12.48 14.24 -3.84
N PHE A 45 -11.38 14.83 -3.37
CA PHE A 45 -10.64 14.34 -2.22
C PHE A 45 -11.21 15.03 -0.97
N MET A 46 -11.79 14.22 -0.09
CA MET A 46 -12.56 14.69 1.05
C MET A 46 -12.03 14.10 2.34
N VAL A 47 -12.22 14.84 3.44
CA VAL A 47 -11.82 14.42 4.79
C VAL A 47 -12.97 14.54 5.78
N GLN A 48 -12.89 13.78 6.86
CA GLN A 48 -13.75 13.91 8.03
C GLN A 48 -12.90 14.38 9.22
N VAL A 49 -13.31 15.45 9.89
CA VAL A 49 -12.62 15.98 11.07
C VAL A 49 -13.18 15.31 12.31
N GLN A 50 -12.31 14.74 13.14
CA GLN A 50 -12.74 14.08 14.37
C GLN A 50 -13.33 15.10 15.36
N THR A 51 -14.63 14.98 15.65
CA THR A 51 -15.34 15.85 16.61
C THR A 51 -15.65 15.14 17.94
N ASP A 52 -15.80 13.82 17.92
CA ASP A 52 -16.07 12.99 19.10
C ASP A 52 -15.22 11.71 19.07
N PRO A 53 -14.11 11.63 19.84
CA PRO A 53 -13.21 10.48 19.83
C PRO A 53 -13.84 9.17 20.30
N HIS A 54 -14.91 9.21 21.11
CA HIS A 54 -15.60 8.00 21.57
C HIS A 54 -16.46 7.39 20.47
N ARG A 55 -17.13 8.23 19.69
CA ARG A 55 -17.99 7.80 18.58
C ARG A 55 -17.24 7.66 17.25
N MET A 56 -16.05 8.24 17.17
CA MET A 56 -15.19 8.26 16.00
C MET A 56 -13.78 7.74 16.37
N PRO A 57 -13.67 6.47 16.80
CA PRO A 57 -12.41 5.94 17.32
C PRO A 57 -11.37 5.80 16.20
N ILE A 58 -10.18 6.38 16.39
CA ILE A 58 -9.03 6.22 15.47
C ILE A 58 -8.45 4.80 15.58
N GLU A 59 -8.52 4.19 16.75
CA GLU A 59 -7.95 2.86 17.01
C GLU A 59 -8.83 1.70 16.50
N ASN A 60 -10.05 1.98 16.02
CA ASN A 60 -10.96 0.96 15.52
C ASN A 60 -11.50 1.34 14.13
N ALA A 61 -10.80 0.88 13.09
CA ALA A 61 -11.16 1.11 11.70
C ALA A 61 -12.43 0.38 11.23
N ALA A 62 -13.02 -0.51 12.03
CA ALA A 62 -14.29 -1.16 11.72
C ALA A 62 -15.51 -0.28 12.03
N VAL A 63 -15.33 0.84 12.73
CA VAL A 63 -16.40 1.78 13.08
C VAL A 63 -16.47 2.88 12.02
N LYS A 64 -17.55 2.90 11.23
CA LYS A 64 -17.82 4.02 10.31
C LYS A 64 -18.13 5.28 11.12
N TRP A 65 -17.42 6.37 10.83
CA TRP A 65 -17.66 7.67 11.45
C TRP A 65 -18.98 8.28 10.95
N PRO A 66 -19.89 8.71 11.85
CA PRO A 66 -21.18 9.26 11.43
C PRO A 66 -21.04 10.62 10.74
N GLU A 67 -21.57 10.74 9.52
CA GLU A 67 -21.52 11.97 8.71
C GLU A 67 -22.26 13.14 9.37
N ARG A 68 -23.26 12.88 10.21
CA ARG A 68 -23.95 13.93 10.99
C ARG A 68 -23.02 14.59 12.03
N LEU A 69 -22.03 13.86 12.56
CA LEU A 69 -21.07 14.36 13.54
C LEU A 69 -19.82 14.93 12.86
N SER A 70 -19.47 14.38 11.71
CA SER A 70 -18.37 14.85 10.88
C SER A 70 -18.74 14.76 9.40
N PRO A 71 -19.36 15.80 8.83
CA PRO A 71 -19.60 15.86 7.39
C PRO A 71 -18.29 15.78 6.61
N TYR A 72 -18.35 15.27 5.37
CA TYR A 72 -17.20 15.31 4.47
C TYR A 72 -16.91 16.76 4.06
N ALA A 73 -15.66 17.18 4.23
CA ALA A 73 -15.13 18.43 3.71
C ALA A 73 -14.24 18.14 2.50
N THR A 74 -14.60 18.68 1.33
CA THR A 74 -13.74 18.61 0.13
C THR A 74 -12.53 19.51 0.32
N VAL A 75 -11.33 18.92 0.23
CA VAL A 75 -10.07 19.64 0.40
C VAL A 75 -9.25 19.72 -0.88
N ALA A 76 -9.53 18.87 -1.87
CA ALA A 76 -8.92 18.96 -3.19
C ALA A 76 -9.78 18.30 -4.27
N ARG A 77 -9.47 18.59 -5.53
CA ARG A 77 -10.00 17.88 -6.70
C ARG A 77 -8.86 17.27 -7.49
N LEU A 78 -8.80 15.93 -7.52
CA LEU A 78 -7.82 15.20 -8.30
C LEU A 78 -8.32 15.04 -9.73
N ARG A 79 -7.52 15.50 -10.69
CA ARG A 79 -7.82 15.39 -12.12
C ARG A 79 -6.79 14.46 -12.74
N LEU A 80 -7.22 13.28 -13.17
CA LEU A 80 -6.37 12.30 -13.83
C LEU A 80 -6.60 12.39 -15.34
N PRO A 81 -5.57 12.73 -16.13
CA PRO A 81 -5.68 12.70 -17.59
C PRO A 81 -5.85 11.25 -18.09
N PRO A 82 -6.28 11.06 -19.35
CA PRO A 82 -6.19 9.76 -20.00
C PRO A 82 -4.76 9.22 -19.92
N GLN A 83 -4.61 7.94 -19.62
CA GLN A 83 -3.30 7.31 -19.45
C GLN A 83 -3.31 5.87 -19.95
N THR A 84 -2.17 5.47 -20.52
CA THR A 84 -1.77 4.09 -20.82
C THR A 84 -0.65 3.75 -19.84
N PHE A 85 -0.71 2.59 -19.18
CA PHE A 85 0.22 2.27 -18.10
C PHE A 85 0.68 0.80 -18.10
N ASP A 86 0.65 0.15 -19.26
CA ASP A 86 0.98 -1.26 -19.44
C ASP A 86 2.24 -1.51 -20.28
N SER A 87 3.05 -0.48 -20.54
CA SER A 87 4.34 -0.70 -21.20
C SER A 87 5.24 -1.56 -20.31
N PRO A 88 6.05 -2.47 -20.89
CA PRO A 88 6.96 -3.33 -20.13
C PRO A 88 7.86 -2.53 -19.19
N GLU A 89 8.32 -1.35 -19.62
CA GLU A 89 9.18 -0.46 -18.84
C GLU A 89 8.44 0.11 -17.62
N GLN A 90 7.17 0.48 -17.78
CA GLN A 90 6.36 1.03 -16.69
C GLN A 90 5.94 -0.05 -15.70
N LEU A 91 5.67 -1.27 -16.17
CA LEU A 91 5.40 -2.43 -15.32
C LEU A 91 6.65 -2.83 -14.53
N ALA A 92 7.82 -2.89 -15.17
CA ALA A 92 9.08 -3.14 -14.49
C ALA A 92 9.41 -2.03 -13.48
N PHE A 93 9.05 -0.79 -13.79
CA PHE A 93 9.20 0.33 -12.86
C PHE A 93 8.32 0.22 -11.61
N ALA A 94 7.14 -0.42 -11.70
CA ALA A 94 6.29 -0.66 -10.54
C ALA A 94 7.03 -1.44 -9.44
N ASP A 95 7.98 -2.31 -9.81
CA ASP A 95 8.80 -3.03 -8.84
C ASP A 95 9.78 -2.13 -8.08
N VAL A 96 10.11 -0.95 -8.61
CA VAL A 96 10.97 0.04 -7.94
C VAL A 96 10.20 0.84 -6.89
N LEU A 97 8.87 0.93 -7.03
CA LEU A 97 8.04 1.80 -6.19
C LEU A 97 7.96 1.33 -4.74
N ARG A 98 8.07 2.29 -3.81
CA ARG A 98 7.80 2.09 -2.38
C ARG A 98 6.62 2.98 -1.98
N TYR A 99 5.61 2.40 -1.34
CA TYR A 99 4.50 3.14 -0.75
C TYR A 99 4.58 3.00 0.76
N ASN A 100 4.73 4.13 1.48
CA ASN A 100 4.70 4.14 2.93
C ASN A 100 3.81 5.31 3.40
N PRO A 101 2.76 5.07 4.22
CA PRO A 101 1.90 6.13 4.75
C PRO A 101 2.65 7.20 5.56
N TRP A 102 3.87 6.91 6.02
CA TRP A 102 4.73 7.85 6.74
C TRP A 102 5.53 8.76 5.81
N HIS A 103 5.46 8.58 4.49
CA HIS A 103 6.01 9.52 3.52
C HIS A 103 5.07 10.73 3.39
N CYS A 104 5.08 11.56 4.41
CA CYS A 104 4.15 12.68 4.60
C CYS A 104 4.83 13.83 5.34
N MET A 105 4.19 15.00 5.34
CA MET A 105 4.62 16.14 6.15
C MET A 105 4.39 15.84 7.65
N PRO A 106 5.18 16.44 8.57
CA PRO A 106 4.99 16.25 10.01
C PRO A 106 3.57 16.52 10.50
N GLU A 107 2.87 17.50 9.92
CA GLU A 107 1.49 17.89 10.25
C GLU A 107 0.47 16.80 9.87
N HIS A 108 0.80 15.94 8.91
CA HIS A 108 -0.05 14.85 8.42
C HIS A 108 0.36 13.49 8.98
N LYS A 109 1.15 13.48 10.06
CA LYS A 109 1.65 12.26 10.70
C LYS A 109 0.50 11.26 10.96
N PRO A 110 0.62 10.00 10.49
CA PRO A 110 -0.39 8.98 10.74
C PRO A 110 -0.62 8.72 12.24
N LEU A 111 -1.89 8.67 12.64
CA LEU A 111 -2.33 8.46 14.02
C LEU A 111 -2.83 7.03 14.26
N GLY A 112 -2.71 6.57 15.50
CA GLY A 112 -3.18 5.24 15.92
C GLY A 112 -2.08 4.17 15.96
N ASN A 113 -2.31 3.10 16.72
CA ASN A 113 -1.36 1.99 16.89
C ASN A 113 -1.05 1.30 15.57
N SER A 114 -2.08 0.97 14.79
CA SER A 114 -1.92 0.32 13.49
C SER A 114 -1.06 1.16 12.56
N ASN A 115 -1.30 2.47 12.47
CA ASN A 115 -0.47 3.34 11.63
C ASN A 115 0.96 3.46 12.15
N ARG A 116 1.20 3.54 13.47
CA ARG A 116 2.56 3.52 14.03
C ARG A 116 3.34 2.28 13.64
N ALA A 117 2.71 1.10 13.70
CA ALA A 117 3.34 -0.15 13.27
C ALA A 117 3.72 -0.12 11.77
N ARG A 118 2.87 0.48 10.92
CA ARG A 118 3.10 0.57 9.48
C ARG A 118 4.39 1.32 9.10
N ARG A 119 4.92 2.19 9.97
CA ARG A 119 6.15 2.95 9.67
C ARG A 119 7.30 2.04 9.30
N ALA A 120 7.65 1.12 10.20
CA ALA A 120 8.74 0.19 10.02
C ALA A 120 8.32 -0.94 9.08
N MET A 121 7.13 -1.53 9.28
CA MET A 121 6.68 -2.68 8.50
C MET A 121 6.71 -2.45 6.98
N TYR A 122 6.21 -1.30 6.50
CA TYR A 122 6.20 -1.02 5.06
C TYR A 122 7.60 -0.77 4.50
N LEU A 123 8.52 -0.23 5.32
CA LEU A 123 9.91 -0.04 4.90
C LEU A 123 10.61 -1.40 4.72
N GLU A 124 10.54 -2.24 5.75
CA GLU A 124 11.15 -3.57 5.75
C GLU A 124 10.60 -4.46 4.62
N LEU A 125 9.28 -4.47 4.42
CA LEU A 125 8.66 -5.26 3.35
C LEU A 125 9.03 -4.75 1.96
N ALA A 126 9.18 -3.44 1.79
CA ALA A 126 9.61 -2.88 0.51
C ALA A 126 11.08 -3.25 0.20
N GLU A 127 11.94 -3.22 1.21
CA GLU A 127 13.35 -3.63 1.09
C GLU A 127 13.48 -5.11 0.78
N LEU A 128 12.78 -5.96 1.54
CA LEU A 128 12.76 -7.40 1.30
C LEU A 128 12.27 -7.73 -0.11
N ARG A 129 11.15 -7.14 -0.56
CA ARG A 129 10.61 -7.35 -1.91
C ARG A 129 11.63 -6.98 -2.99
N GLN A 130 12.31 -5.85 -2.83
CA GLN A 130 13.31 -5.39 -3.79
C GLN A 130 14.56 -6.27 -3.81
N GLN A 131 15.01 -6.74 -2.66
CA GLN A 131 16.11 -7.71 -2.56
C GLN A 131 15.75 -9.03 -3.24
N MET A 132 14.57 -9.58 -2.95
CA MET A 132 14.09 -10.83 -3.55
C MET A 132 13.94 -10.73 -5.08
N ASN A 133 13.47 -9.60 -5.58
CA ASN A 133 13.28 -9.37 -7.01
C ASN A 133 14.59 -8.93 -7.71
N GLY A 134 15.69 -8.74 -6.98
CA GLY A 134 16.94 -8.23 -7.54
C GLY A 134 16.83 -6.80 -8.11
N VAL A 135 15.89 -6.01 -7.61
CA VAL A 135 15.59 -4.66 -8.10
C VAL A 135 16.25 -3.63 -7.17
N PRO A 136 17.20 -2.81 -7.63
CA PRO A 136 17.79 -1.77 -6.79
C PRO A 136 16.76 -0.69 -6.48
N HIS A 137 16.78 -0.19 -5.25
CA HIS A 137 15.95 0.96 -4.89
C HIS A 137 16.43 2.23 -5.59
N ARG A 138 15.49 3.01 -6.11
CA ARG A 138 15.71 4.34 -6.67
C ARG A 138 14.63 5.28 -6.15
N GLU A 139 15.03 6.46 -5.69
CA GLU A 139 14.10 7.50 -5.27
C GLU A 139 13.41 8.13 -6.47
N LEU A 140 12.14 8.49 -6.28
CA LEU A 140 11.29 9.05 -7.32
C LEU A 140 11.59 10.52 -7.52
N THR A 141 11.76 10.92 -8.78
CA THR A 141 12.08 12.30 -9.14
C THR A 141 10.91 13.02 -9.82
N GLY A 142 9.90 12.28 -10.27
CA GLY A 142 8.78 12.79 -11.07
C GLY A 142 9.15 13.08 -12.52
N LYS A 143 10.37 12.72 -12.95
CA LYS A 143 10.89 12.91 -14.31
C LYS A 143 10.94 11.61 -15.10
N GLU A 144 10.43 10.52 -14.53
CA GLU A 144 10.39 9.23 -15.17
C GLU A 144 9.46 9.29 -16.40
N ALA A 145 10.01 8.97 -17.57
CA ALA A 145 9.29 8.92 -18.82
C ALA A 145 9.29 7.49 -19.34
N PHE A 146 8.12 6.99 -19.71
CA PHE A 146 7.95 5.67 -20.30
C PHE A 146 7.46 5.86 -21.73
N THR A 147 8.12 5.21 -22.68
CA THR A 147 7.61 5.16 -24.05
C THR A 147 6.32 4.36 -24.04
N SER A 148 5.28 4.90 -24.67
CA SER A 148 3.99 4.24 -24.86
C SER A 148 3.93 3.49 -26.18
#